data_AF-A0A2N3Q1I3-F1
#
_entry.id   AF-A0A2N3Q1I3-F1
#
_cell.length_a   1.000
_cell.length_b   1.000
_cell.length_c   1.000
_cell.angle_alpha   90.00
_cell.angle_beta   90.00
_cell.angle_gamma   90.00
#
_symmetry.space_group_name_H-M   'P 1'
#
loop_
_entity.id
_entity.type
_entity.pdbx_description
1 polymer ?
#
loop_
_entity_poly.entity_id
_entity_poly.type
_entity_poly.pdbx_seq_one_letter_code
_entity_poly.pdbx_strand_id
1 'polypeptide(L)'
;MAPAGRHPLLWIVLVALLCAQVGYARILRPLRPAIEEMPFPLNEQGIKGLALGDDQFLFRVLARWLQDVGDGGGRVRPLIDYDYDRVVDWLKVLDRLDERSDYSFVLGASYFGSVMEPNAGPSRVRKIALYFRERALADPARRWPELVWAGERARRIVKDRQLSELIAGDLSALRDNPRVPAWLPLLAPPLYRFAGNNRAAEDIDADPGLSKLRREAMQELLKRLNLPESP
;
A
#
# COMPACT_ATOMS: atom_id res chain seq x y z
N MET A 1 -43.69 -28.99 5.46
CA MET A 1 -42.40 -29.11 6.19
C MET A 1 -41.90 -30.54 6.02
N ALA A 2 -41.04 -30.78 5.03
CA ALA A 2 -40.41 -32.09 4.84
C ALA A 2 -39.16 -32.20 5.74
N PRO A 3 -38.92 -33.33 6.41
CA PRO A 3 -37.76 -33.50 7.28
C PRO A 3 -36.49 -33.50 6.43
N ALA A 4 -35.50 -32.69 6.84
CA ALA A 4 -34.16 -32.72 6.27
C ALA A 4 -33.61 -34.16 6.39
N GLY A 5 -33.57 -34.86 5.26
CA GLY A 5 -33.07 -36.22 5.17
C GLY A 5 -31.64 -36.26 5.69
N ARG A 6 -31.41 -37.00 6.77
CA ARG A 6 -30.06 -37.37 7.21
C ARG A 6 -29.50 -38.25 6.08
N HIS A 7 -28.61 -37.69 5.27
CA HIS A 7 -27.85 -38.43 4.27
C HIS A 7 -26.46 -38.75 4.86
N PRO A 8 -26.34 -39.75 5.75
CA PRO A 8 -25.07 -40.08 6.39
C PRO A 8 -24.01 -40.47 5.35
N LEU A 9 -24.44 -41.02 4.22
CA LEU A 9 -23.57 -41.41 3.11
C LEU A 9 -22.92 -40.19 2.42
N LEU A 10 -23.66 -39.09 2.28
CA LEU A 10 -23.12 -37.82 1.77
C LEU A 10 -22.02 -37.28 2.70
N TRP A 11 -22.25 -37.32 4.01
CA TRP A 11 -21.25 -36.91 5.00
C TRP A 11 -20.02 -37.80 5.00
N ILE A 12 -20.18 -39.12 4.89
CA ILE A 12 -19.05 -40.07 4.78
C ILE A 12 -18.23 -39.77 3.53
N VAL A 13 -18.87 -39.57 2.38
CA VAL A 13 -18.19 -39.24 1.12
C VAL A 13 -17.46 -37.89 1.24
N LEU A 14 -18.08 -36.89 1.85
CA LEU A 14 -17.49 -35.57 2.02
C LEU A 14 -16.27 -35.61 2.96
N VAL A 15 -16.36 -36.35 4.06
CA VAL A 15 -15.23 -36.57 4.97
C VAL A 15 -14.11 -37.35 4.27
N ALA A 16 -14.44 -38.39 3.50
CA ALA A 16 -13.46 -39.15 2.74
C ALA A 16 -12.73 -38.28 1.70
N LEU A 17 -13.46 -37.42 0.97
CA LEU A 17 -12.89 -36.44 0.05
C LEU A 17 -12.00 -35.41 0.77
N LEU A 18 -12.43 -34.93 1.94
CA LEU A 18 -11.63 -34.00 2.74
C LEU A 18 -10.33 -34.67 3.24
N CYS A 19 -10.41 -35.90 3.72
CA CYS A 19 -9.24 -36.68 4.14
C CYS A 19 -8.30 -36.96 2.96
N ALA A 20 -8.84 -37.30 1.79
CA ALA A 20 -8.05 -37.46 0.57
C ALA A 20 -7.37 -36.15 0.16
N GLN A 21 -8.06 -35.01 0.22
CA GLN A 21 -7.52 -33.69 -0.07
C GLN A 21 -6.39 -33.31 0.90
N VAL A 22 -6.56 -33.57 2.20
CA VAL A 22 -5.52 -33.33 3.22
C VAL A 22 -4.33 -34.26 2.99
N GLY A 23 -4.57 -35.55 2.74
CA GLY A 23 -3.53 -36.53 2.44
C GLY A 23 -2.72 -36.15 1.21
N TYR A 24 -3.40 -35.80 0.12
CA TYR A 24 -2.80 -35.29 -1.11
C TYR A 24 -1.95 -34.04 -0.86
N ALA A 25 -2.47 -33.06 -0.12
CA ALA A 25 -1.73 -31.85 0.23
C ALA A 25 -0.47 -32.14 1.07
N ARG A 26 -0.53 -33.13 1.98
CA ARG A 26 0.63 -33.54 2.78
C ARG A 26 1.69 -34.26 1.95
N ILE A 27 1.28 -35.14 1.04
CA ILE A 27 2.18 -35.90 0.16
C ILE A 27 2.86 -34.99 -0.86
N LEU A 28 2.13 -34.02 -1.42
CA LEU A 28 2.70 -33.10 -2.42
C LEU A 28 3.42 -31.88 -1.85
N ARG A 29 3.27 -31.56 -0.56
CA ARG A 29 4.02 -30.48 0.09
C ARG A 29 5.53 -30.50 -0.21
N PRO A 30 6.25 -31.63 -0.08
CA PRO A 30 7.67 -31.70 -0.42
C PRO A 30 7.97 -31.59 -1.92
N LEU A 31 6.97 -31.76 -2.79
CA LEU A 31 7.11 -31.73 -4.24
C LEU A 31 6.70 -30.39 -4.86
N ARG A 32 6.14 -29.45 -4.09
CA ARG A 32 5.79 -28.13 -4.62
C ARG A 32 7.08 -27.35 -4.90
N PRO A 33 7.41 -27.05 -6.16
CA PRO A 33 8.54 -26.19 -6.46
C PRO A 33 8.31 -24.85 -5.75
N ALA A 34 9.38 -24.29 -5.19
CA ALA A 34 9.33 -22.92 -4.72
C ALA A 34 8.89 -22.02 -5.89
N ILE A 35 7.86 -21.21 -5.69
CA ILE A 35 7.56 -20.14 -6.64
C ILE A 35 8.66 -19.11 -6.43
N GLU A 36 9.77 -19.29 -7.16
CA GLU A 36 10.93 -18.43 -7.04
C GLU A 36 10.60 -17.04 -7.60
N GLU A 37 9.73 -16.94 -8.61
CA GLU A 37 9.27 -15.68 -9.19
C GLU A 37 7.76 -15.48 -9.07
N MET A 38 7.36 -14.28 -8.63
CA MET A 38 5.97 -13.86 -8.61
C MET A 38 5.40 -13.90 -10.04
N PRO A 39 4.35 -14.70 -10.33
CA PRO A 39 3.74 -14.73 -11.66
C PRO A 39 3.06 -13.41 -11.98
N PHE A 40 2.76 -13.18 -13.26
CA PHE A 40 1.86 -12.09 -13.64
C PHE A 40 0.46 -12.35 -13.07
N PRO A 41 -0.25 -11.31 -12.61
CA PRO A 41 -1.63 -11.48 -12.15
C PRO A 41 -2.54 -11.91 -13.30
N LEU A 42 -3.58 -12.66 -12.95
CA LEU A 42 -4.63 -13.03 -13.89
C LEU A 42 -5.36 -11.78 -14.40
N ASN A 43 -5.92 -11.88 -15.60
CA ASN A 43 -6.83 -10.86 -16.11
C ASN A 43 -8.10 -10.77 -15.25
N GLU A 44 -8.90 -9.73 -15.44
CA GLU A 44 -10.09 -9.49 -14.61
C GLU A 44 -11.08 -10.65 -14.60
N GLN A 45 -11.27 -11.32 -15.74
CA GLN A 45 -12.15 -12.48 -15.84
C GLN A 45 -11.61 -13.66 -15.04
N GLY A 46 -10.29 -13.88 -15.06
CA GLY A 46 -9.62 -14.89 -14.26
C GLY A 46 -9.73 -14.62 -12.76
N ILE A 47 -9.58 -13.36 -12.34
CA ILE A 47 -9.76 -12.96 -10.93
C ILE A 47 -11.21 -13.19 -10.47
N LYS A 48 -12.20 -12.75 -11.26
CA LYS A 48 -13.63 -12.99 -10.96
C LYS A 48 -13.97 -14.49 -10.92
N GLY A 49 -13.40 -15.27 -11.83
CA GLY A 49 -13.55 -16.72 -11.83
C GLY A 49 -12.93 -17.37 -10.59
N LEU A 50 -11.74 -16.93 -10.20
CA LEU A 50 -11.04 -17.42 -9.01
C LEU A 50 -11.73 -17.03 -7.70
N ALA A 51 -12.44 -15.89 -7.68
CA ALA A 51 -13.16 -15.41 -6.52
C ALA A 51 -14.36 -16.30 -6.18
N LEU A 52 -14.91 -17.03 -7.17
CA LEU A 52 -16.11 -17.87 -7.02
C LEU A 52 -17.30 -17.11 -6.38
N GLY A 53 -17.37 -15.80 -6.62
CA GLY A 53 -18.40 -14.90 -6.07
C GLY A 53 -18.08 -14.30 -4.70
N ASP A 54 -16.92 -14.61 -4.10
CA ASP A 54 -16.46 -14.01 -2.84
C ASP A 54 -15.11 -13.30 -3.01
N ASP A 55 -15.18 -12.03 -3.40
CA ASP A 55 -14.00 -11.17 -3.58
C ASP A 55 -13.22 -10.96 -2.28
N GLN A 56 -13.93 -10.96 -1.14
CA GLN A 56 -13.34 -10.74 0.19
C GLN A 56 -12.54 -11.95 0.67
N PHE A 57 -13.03 -13.16 0.39
CA PHE A 57 -12.26 -14.37 0.61
C PHE A 57 -11.01 -14.38 -0.27
N LEU A 58 -11.17 -14.11 -1.57
CA LEU A 58 -10.04 -14.11 -2.49
C LEU A 58 -9.01 -13.04 -2.13
N PHE A 59 -9.46 -11.85 -1.72
CA PHE A 59 -8.61 -10.77 -1.23
C PHE A 59 -7.67 -11.27 -0.13
N ARG A 60 -8.20 -11.93 0.91
CA ARG A 60 -7.40 -12.41 2.04
C ARG A 60 -6.42 -13.50 1.63
N VAL A 61 -6.86 -14.40 0.75
CA VAL A 61 -6.01 -15.47 0.21
C VAL A 61 -4.83 -14.88 -0.58
N LEU A 62 -5.10 -13.95 -1.49
CA LEU A 62 -4.07 -13.31 -2.30
C LEU A 62 -3.18 -12.37 -1.50
N ALA A 63 -3.73 -11.63 -0.53
CA ALA A 63 -3.00 -10.78 0.38
C ALA A 63 -1.97 -11.58 1.18
N ARG A 64 -2.39 -12.74 1.72
CA ARG A 64 -1.48 -13.65 2.42
C ARG A 64 -0.46 -14.28 1.48
N TRP A 65 -0.90 -14.73 0.31
CA TRP A 65 0.00 -15.29 -0.70
C TRP A 65 1.07 -14.28 -1.12
N LEU A 66 0.72 -13.00 -1.30
CA LEU A 66 1.65 -11.94 -1.70
C LEU A 66 2.71 -11.64 -0.62
N GLN A 67 2.43 -11.91 0.66
CA GLN A 67 3.41 -11.84 1.74
C GLN A 67 4.36 -13.04 1.79
N ASP A 68 3.89 -14.21 1.34
CA ASP A 68 4.63 -15.47 1.44
C ASP A 68 5.29 -15.88 0.10
N VAL A 69 4.94 -15.24 -1.01
CA VAL A 69 5.50 -15.56 -2.34
C VAL A 69 6.98 -15.21 -2.38
N GLY A 70 7.82 -16.13 -2.87
CA GLY A 70 9.28 -16.04 -2.78
C GLY A 70 9.86 -16.79 -1.57
N ASP A 71 9.03 -17.12 -0.57
CA ASP A 71 9.41 -17.90 0.60
C ASP A 71 8.82 -19.31 0.49
N GLY A 72 9.58 -20.22 -0.13
CA GLY A 72 9.11 -21.57 -0.45
C GLY A 72 10.24 -22.59 -0.51
N GLY A 73 9.93 -23.84 -0.15
CA GLY A 73 10.90 -24.95 -0.27
C GLY A 73 12.15 -24.81 0.59
N GLY A 74 12.08 -24.05 1.69
CA GLY A 74 13.23 -23.78 2.58
C GLY A 74 14.15 -22.65 2.08
N ARG A 75 13.78 -21.95 1.02
CA ARG A 75 14.46 -20.76 0.50
C ARG A 75 13.64 -19.51 0.82
N VAL A 76 14.34 -18.44 1.17
CA VAL A 76 13.77 -17.10 1.39
C VAL A 76 14.33 -16.19 0.32
N ARG A 77 13.47 -15.50 -0.42
CA ARG A 77 13.92 -14.54 -1.44
C ARG A 77 14.05 -13.15 -0.82
N PRO A 78 15.21 -12.49 -0.93
CA PRO A 78 15.33 -11.10 -0.50
C PRO A 78 14.36 -10.20 -1.26
N LEU A 79 13.67 -9.28 -0.58
CA LEU A 79 12.70 -8.36 -1.20
C LEU A 79 13.30 -7.54 -2.34
N ILE A 80 14.59 -7.27 -2.27
CA ILE A 80 15.31 -6.57 -3.32
C ILE A 80 15.30 -7.36 -4.65
N ASP A 81 15.20 -8.67 -4.66
CA ASP A 81 15.25 -9.45 -5.89
C ASP A 81 13.88 -9.59 -6.58
N TYR A 82 12.84 -8.96 -6.04
CA TYR A 82 11.49 -9.03 -6.58
C TYR A 82 11.36 -8.09 -7.78
N ASP A 83 10.50 -8.49 -8.72
CA ASP A 83 10.05 -7.62 -9.80
C ASP A 83 8.97 -6.66 -9.26
N TYR A 84 9.36 -5.41 -9.04
CA TYR A 84 8.47 -4.40 -8.47
C TYR A 84 7.35 -3.96 -9.40
N ASP A 85 7.44 -4.21 -10.71
CA ASP A 85 6.29 -3.99 -11.59
C ASP A 85 5.20 -5.03 -11.27
N ARG A 86 5.59 -6.29 -11.12
CA ARG A 86 4.66 -7.36 -10.70
C ARG A 86 4.09 -7.11 -9.32
N VAL A 87 4.91 -6.63 -8.36
CA VAL A 87 4.41 -6.25 -7.03
C VAL A 87 3.30 -5.21 -7.14
N VAL A 88 3.52 -4.14 -7.92
CA VAL A 88 2.50 -3.10 -8.12
C VAL A 88 1.26 -3.68 -8.79
N ASP A 89 1.40 -4.55 -9.79
CA ASP A 89 0.26 -5.16 -10.46
C ASP A 89 -0.57 -6.04 -9.50
N TRP A 90 0.07 -6.76 -8.59
CA TRP A 90 -0.62 -7.52 -7.55
C TRP A 90 -1.27 -6.65 -6.48
N LEU A 91 -0.64 -5.54 -6.08
CA LEU A 91 -1.29 -4.57 -5.20
C LEU A 91 -2.54 -3.98 -5.87
N LYS A 92 -2.50 -3.73 -7.20
CA LYS A 92 -3.66 -3.33 -8.00
C LYS A 92 -4.75 -4.41 -8.05
N VAL A 93 -4.39 -5.70 -8.07
CA VAL A 93 -5.37 -6.79 -7.95
C VAL A 93 -6.08 -6.75 -6.59
N LEU A 94 -5.32 -6.60 -5.50
CA LEU A 94 -5.91 -6.51 -4.15
C LEU A 94 -6.87 -5.33 -4.03
N ASP A 95 -6.49 -4.18 -4.60
CA ASP A 95 -7.34 -2.99 -4.66
C ASP A 95 -8.64 -3.19 -5.44
N ARG A 96 -8.64 -4.01 -6.50
CA ARG A 96 -9.85 -4.33 -7.26
C ARG A 96 -10.79 -5.27 -6.50
N LEU A 97 -10.23 -6.17 -5.68
CA LEU A 97 -11.01 -7.09 -4.86
C LEU A 97 -11.58 -6.41 -3.61
N ASP A 98 -10.86 -5.42 -3.07
CA ASP A 98 -11.34 -4.60 -1.97
C ASP A 98 -10.77 -3.17 -2.05
N GLU A 99 -11.54 -2.28 -2.66
CA GLU A 99 -11.19 -0.85 -2.77
C GLU A 99 -11.19 -0.14 -1.40
N ARG A 100 -11.87 -0.72 -0.40
CA ARG A 100 -12.05 -0.18 0.96
C ARG A 100 -10.97 -0.63 1.93
N SER A 101 -10.12 -1.57 1.54
CA SER A 101 -9.01 -2.01 2.37
C SER A 101 -7.82 -1.09 2.27
N ASP A 102 -7.20 -0.77 3.40
CA ASP A 102 -5.91 -0.09 3.47
C ASP A 102 -4.74 -1.09 3.50
N TYR A 103 -5.02 -2.40 3.39
CA TYR A 103 -3.99 -3.42 3.53
C TYR A 103 -2.97 -3.40 2.40
N SER A 104 -3.36 -3.07 1.16
CA SER A 104 -2.43 -2.89 0.05
C SER A 104 -1.49 -1.70 0.29
N PHE A 105 -1.97 -0.65 0.97
CA PHE A 105 -1.11 0.43 1.46
C PHE A 105 -0.14 -0.08 2.52
N VAL A 106 -0.61 -0.80 3.55
CA VAL A 106 0.26 -1.36 4.61
C VAL A 106 1.34 -2.27 4.01
N LEU A 107 0.95 -3.15 3.08
CA LEU A 107 1.86 -4.08 2.44
C LEU A 107 2.89 -3.36 1.55
N GLY A 108 2.43 -2.43 0.72
CA GLY A 108 3.32 -1.64 -0.12
C GLY A 108 4.25 -0.72 0.71
N ALA A 109 3.76 -0.13 1.80
CA ALA A 109 4.49 0.85 2.59
C ALA A 109 5.51 0.21 3.53
N SER A 110 5.10 -0.85 4.24
CA SER A 110 5.89 -1.43 5.34
C SER A 110 6.74 -2.61 4.88
N TYR A 111 6.29 -3.37 3.87
CA TYR A 111 7.01 -4.54 3.37
C TYR A 111 7.81 -4.18 2.12
N PHE A 112 7.15 -3.94 0.99
CA PHE A 112 7.84 -3.68 -0.28
C PHE A 112 8.54 -2.31 -0.32
N GLY A 113 8.04 -1.31 0.41
CA GLY A 113 8.58 0.04 0.48
C GLY A 113 9.74 0.24 1.46
N SER A 114 10.14 -0.82 2.17
CA SER A 114 11.20 -0.80 3.20
C SER A 114 12.57 -1.23 2.68
N VAL A 115 12.76 -1.38 1.36
CA VAL A 115 14.07 -1.73 0.79
C VAL A 115 15.02 -0.55 0.88
N MET A 116 16.06 -0.68 1.72
CA MET A 116 17.03 0.38 2.03
C MET A 116 18.34 0.32 1.24
N GLU A 117 18.53 -0.69 0.38
CA GLU A 117 19.76 -0.86 -0.40
C GLU A 117 20.03 0.37 -1.28
N PRO A 118 21.21 1.03 -1.19
CA PRO A 118 21.43 2.32 -1.85
C PRO A 118 21.29 2.30 -3.38
N ASN A 119 21.72 1.21 -4.03
CA ASN A 119 21.78 1.14 -5.50
C ASN A 119 20.45 0.72 -6.14
N ALA A 120 19.62 -0.01 -5.39
CA ALA A 120 18.47 -0.74 -5.92
C ALA A 120 17.15 -0.36 -5.22
N GLY A 121 17.21 0.05 -3.95
CA GLY A 121 16.07 0.55 -3.18
C GLY A 121 15.38 1.76 -3.83
N PRO A 122 16.11 2.80 -4.28
CA PRO A 122 15.48 3.99 -4.86
C PRO A 122 14.51 3.69 -6.01
N SER A 123 14.91 2.88 -7.00
CA SER A 123 14.05 2.56 -8.15
C SER A 123 12.81 1.75 -7.77
N ARG A 124 12.93 0.85 -6.79
CA ARG A 124 11.84 0.02 -6.26
C ARG A 124 10.83 0.85 -5.47
N VAL A 125 11.32 1.64 -4.52
CA VAL A 125 10.51 2.55 -3.72
C VAL A 125 9.83 3.60 -4.61
N ARG A 126 10.48 4.04 -5.69
CA ARG A 126 9.86 4.93 -6.68
C ARG A 126 8.61 4.34 -7.32
N LYS A 127 8.62 3.05 -7.69
CA LYS A 127 7.46 2.37 -8.28
C LYS A 127 6.28 2.34 -7.31
N ILE A 128 6.53 2.00 -6.04
CA ILE A 128 5.50 2.02 -4.98
C ILE A 128 4.99 3.44 -4.73
N ALA A 129 5.88 4.44 -4.69
CA ALA A 129 5.49 5.84 -4.49
C ALA A 129 4.59 6.37 -5.62
N LEU A 130 4.89 6.02 -6.88
CA LEU A 130 4.03 6.37 -8.02
C LEU A 130 2.66 5.69 -7.94
N TYR A 131 2.62 4.42 -7.55
CA TYR A 131 1.37 3.70 -7.31
C TYR A 131 0.52 4.35 -6.21
N PHE A 132 1.11 4.70 -5.08
CA PHE A 132 0.40 5.40 -3.99
C PHE A 132 -0.05 6.80 -4.36
N ARG A 133 0.74 7.53 -5.15
CA ARG A 133 0.31 8.81 -5.72
C ARG A 133 -0.95 8.64 -6.59
N GLU A 134 -0.95 7.66 -7.51
CA GLU A 134 -2.10 7.35 -8.38
C GLU A 134 -3.37 7.07 -7.54
N ARG A 135 -3.25 6.20 -6.54
CA ARG A 135 -4.35 5.85 -5.62
C ARG A 135 -4.86 7.04 -4.81
N ALA A 136 -3.94 7.82 -4.26
CA ALA A 136 -4.28 8.96 -3.43
C ALA A 136 -5.02 10.04 -4.22
N LEU A 137 -4.64 10.25 -5.48
CA LEU A 137 -5.32 11.20 -6.36
C LEU A 137 -6.71 10.72 -6.80
N ALA A 138 -6.93 9.41 -6.86
CA ALA A 138 -8.24 8.84 -7.19
C ALA A 138 -9.27 9.03 -6.05
N ASP A 139 -8.85 8.92 -4.79
CA ASP A 139 -9.70 9.21 -3.61
C ASP A 139 -8.92 9.98 -2.53
N PRO A 140 -8.71 11.31 -2.72
CA PRO A 140 -7.91 12.10 -1.80
C PRO A 140 -8.50 12.18 -0.39
N ALA A 141 -9.82 12.11 -0.26
CA ALA A 141 -10.52 12.21 1.02
C ALA A 141 -10.07 11.10 1.99
N ARG A 142 -9.84 9.89 1.47
CA ARG A 142 -9.42 8.75 2.28
C ARG A 142 -7.93 8.46 2.19
N ARG A 143 -7.34 8.61 1.01
CA ARG A 143 -6.00 8.09 0.69
C ARG A 143 -4.89 9.15 0.72
N TRP A 144 -5.15 10.35 1.23
CA TRP A 144 -4.12 11.36 1.44
C TRP A 144 -2.87 10.87 2.21
N PRO A 145 -2.94 9.93 3.19
CA PRO A 145 -1.72 9.45 3.87
C PRO A 145 -0.73 8.76 2.91
N GLU A 146 -1.25 8.15 1.85
CA GLU A 146 -0.43 7.47 0.84
C GLU A 146 0.37 8.49 0.02
N LEU A 147 -0.24 9.65 -0.29
CA LEU A 147 0.43 10.76 -0.96
C LEU A 147 1.55 11.34 -0.09
N VAL A 148 1.30 11.48 1.21
CA VAL A 148 2.31 11.91 2.19
C VAL A 148 3.47 10.93 2.25
N TRP A 149 3.18 9.63 2.34
CA TRP A 149 4.21 8.60 2.30
C TRP A 149 5.02 8.67 1.01
N ALA A 150 4.37 8.80 -0.14
CA ALA A 150 5.02 8.90 -1.44
C ALA A 150 5.96 10.11 -1.51
N GLY A 151 5.52 11.28 -1.04
CA GLY A 151 6.33 12.51 -1.01
C GLY A 151 7.57 12.38 -0.13
N GLU A 152 7.40 11.87 1.09
CA GLU A 152 8.53 11.65 1.99
C GLU A 152 9.53 10.63 1.44
N ARG A 153 9.05 9.54 0.82
CA ARG A 153 9.94 8.56 0.18
C ARG A 153 10.64 9.13 -1.04
N ALA A 154 9.95 9.91 -1.87
CA ALA A 154 10.54 10.60 -3.03
C ALA A 154 11.72 11.47 -2.60
N ARG A 155 11.55 12.25 -1.53
CA ARG A 155 12.59 13.15 -0.99
C ARG A 155 13.70 12.42 -0.23
N ARG A 156 13.38 11.43 0.59
CA ARG A 156 14.35 10.82 1.53
C ARG A 156 15.10 9.63 0.95
N ILE A 157 14.41 8.77 0.20
CA ILE A 157 14.95 7.48 -0.27
C ILE A 157 15.24 7.54 -1.75
N VAL A 158 14.24 7.92 -2.57
CA VAL A 158 14.37 7.90 -4.03
C VAL A 158 15.31 9.01 -4.52
N LYS A 159 15.33 10.16 -3.83
CA LYS A 159 16.06 11.37 -4.22
C LYS A 159 15.67 11.93 -5.60
N ASP A 160 14.44 11.68 -6.03
CA ASP A 160 13.91 12.17 -7.30
C ASP A 160 13.26 13.55 -7.10
N ARG A 161 13.94 14.59 -7.61
CA ARG A 161 13.49 15.99 -7.52
C ARG A 161 12.19 16.22 -8.28
N GLN A 162 12.04 15.62 -9.46
CA GLN A 162 10.85 15.80 -10.30
C GLN A 162 9.64 15.16 -9.63
N LEU A 163 9.79 13.93 -9.10
CA LEU A 163 8.72 13.28 -8.37
C LEU A 163 8.35 14.04 -7.08
N SER A 164 9.33 14.58 -6.37
CA SER A 164 9.10 15.40 -5.18
C SER A 164 8.30 16.66 -5.52
N GLU A 165 8.66 17.37 -6.59
CA GLU A 165 7.92 18.55 -7.06
C GLU A 165 6.49 18.21 -7.48
N LEU A 166 6.33 17.12 -8.23
CA LEU A 166 5.03 16.64 -8.68
C LEU A 166 4.10 16.37 -7.48
N ILE A 167 4.58 15.64 -6.46
CA ILE A 167 3.80 15.35 -5.25
C ILE A 167 3.55 16.61 -4.42
N ALA A 168 4.50 17.56 -4.39
CA ALA A 168 4.30 18.85 -3.74
C ALA A 168 3.14 19.64 -4.38
N GLY A 169 3.06 19.61 -5.71
CA GLY A 169 1.93 20.16 -6.47
C GLY A 169 0.61 19.50 -6.10
N ASP A 170 0.59 18.17 -6.05
CA ASP A 170 -0.61 17.42 -5.66
C ASP A 170 -1.08 17.78 -4.24
N LEU A 171 -0.17 17.81 -3.26
CA LEU A 171 -0.50 18.19 -1.88
C LEU A 171 -1.04 19.62 -1.78
N SER A 172 -0.47 20.54 -2.56
CA SER A 172 -0.89 21.95 -2.60
C SER A 172 -2.29 22.10 -3.21
N ALA A 173 -2.59 21.33 -4.26
CA ALA A 173 -3.89 21.33 -4.93
C ALA A 173 -5.03 20.80 -4.03
N LEU A 174 -4.71 20.02 -2.98
CA LEU A 174 -5.69 19.50 -2.02
C LEU A 174 -6.10 20.52 -0.94
N ARG A 175 -5.54 21.73 -0.96
CA ARG A 175 -5.83 22.81 0.02
C ARG A 175 -7.31 23.05 0.25
N ASP A 176 -8.08 23.18 -0.82
CA ASP A 176 -9.48 23.59 -0.73
C ASP A 176 -10.43 22.39 -0.60
N ASN A 177 -9.90 21.17 -0.46
CA ASN A 177 -10.71 19.98 -0.27
C ASN A 177 -11.13 19.86 1.21
N PRO A 178 -12.43 20.03 1.54
CA PRO A 178 -12.88 20.01 2.93
C PRO A 178 -12.82 18.62 3.58
N ARG A 179 -12.58 17.55 2.79
CA ARG A 179 -12.51 16.17 3.27
C ARG A 179 -11.09 15.72 3.60
N VAL A 180 -10.07 16.54 3.32
CA VAL A 180 -8.69 16.27 3.76
C VAL A 180 -8.32 17.20 4.91
N PRO A 181 -7.29 16.86 5.71
CA PRO A 181 -6.85 17.75 6.77
C PRO A 181 -6.36 19.09 6.21
N ALA A 182 -6.83 20.21 6.79
CA ALA A 182 -6.47 21.56 6.35
C ALA A 182 -4.96 21.86 6.46
N TRP A 183 -4.22 21.10 7.27
CA TRP A 183 -2.76 21.21 7.38
C TRP A 183 -2.00 20.53 6.26
N LEU A 184 -2.64 19.69 5.44
CA LEU A 184 -1.96 18.86 4.45
C LEU A 184 -1.03 19.64 3.50
N PRO A 185 -1.40 20.85 2.99
CA PRO A 185 -0.52 21.66 2.16
C PRO A 185 0.79 22.09 2.85
N LEU A 186 0.84 22.11 4.20
CA LEU A 186 2.07 22.43 4.95
C LEU A 186 3.18 21.39 4.73
N LEU A 187 2.88 20.23 4.16
CA LEU A 187 3.87 19.21 3.80
C LEU A 187 4.51 19.44 2.43
N ALA A 188 3.98 20.33 1.59
CA ALA A 188 4.53 20.62 0.26
C ALA A 188 5.86 21.42 0.27
N PRO A 189 6.06 22.46 1.12
CA PRO A 189 7.26 23.28 1.07
C PRO A 189 8.60 22.52 1.20
N PRO A 190 8.76 21.51 2.09
CA PRO A 190 9.98 20.71 2.14
C PRO A 190 10.27 19.93 0.84
N LEU A 191 9.21 19.49 0.14
CA LEU A 191 9.32 18.78 -1.14
C LEU A 191 9.71 19.73 -2.28
N TYR A 192 9.10 20.92 -2.33
CA TYR A 192 9.47 21.97 -3.30
C TYR A 192 10.91 22.44 -3.13
N ARG A 193 11.35 22.70 -1.89
CA ARG A 193 12.75 23.06 -1.60
C ARG A 193 13.73 21.99 -2.04
N PHE A 194 13.41 20.72 -1.79
CA PHE A 194 14.25 19.61 -2.25
C PHE A 194 14.34 19.56 -3.78
N ALA A 195 13.24 19.86 -4.47
CA ALA A 195 13.21 19.96 -5.92
C ALA A 195 13.97 21.19 -6.47
N GLY A 196 14.23 22.20 -5.64
CA GLY A 196 14.86 23.47 -6.02
C GLY A 196 13.84 24.58 -6.34
N ASN A 197 12.55 24.33 -6.16
CA ASN A 197 11.48 25.30 -6.39
C ASN A 197 11.19 26.10 -5.10
N ASN A 198 12.13 26.96 -4.70
CA ASN A 198 12.01 27.74 -3.45
C ASN A 198 10.85 28.74 -3.51
N ARG A 199 10.54 29.27 -4.69
CA ARG A 199 9.44 30.22 -4.87
C ARG A 199 8.09 29.60 -4.52
N ALA A 200 7.78 28.40 -5.04
CA ALA A 200 6.55 27.71 -4.70
C ALA A 200 6.46 27.36 -3.21
N ALA A 201 7.60 27.05 -2.58
CA ALA A 201 7.65 26.84 -1.13
C ALA A 201 7.33 28.12 -0.34
N GLU A 202 7.91 29.26 -0.75
CA GLU A 202 7.69 30.57 -0.15
C GLU A 202 6.25 31.04 -0.30
N ASP A 203 5.63 30.82 -1.47
CA ASP A 203 4.22 31.18 -1.72
C ASP A 203 3.28 30.46 -0.74
N ILE A 204 3.55 29.19 -0.42
CA ILE A 204 2.77 28.41 0.56
C ILE A 204 3.06 28.87 2.00
N ASP A 205 4.33 29.16 2.31
CA ASP A 205 4.73 29.62 3.65
C ASP A 205 4.17 31.01 3.96
N ALA A 206 4.03 31.87 2.96
CA ALA A 206 3.45 33.21 3.09
C ALA A 206 1.92 33.20 3.22
N ASP A 207 1.26 32.05 3.01
CA ASP A 207 -0.19 31.95 3.09
C ASP A 207 -0.70 32.28 4.52
N PRO A 208 -1.55 33.31 4.70
CA PRO A 208 -2.00 33.73 6.02
C PRO A 208 -2.81 32.65 6.76
N GLY A 209 -3.60 31.86 6.03
CA GLY A 209 -4.44 30.80 6.58
C GLY A 209 -3.61 29.63 7.09
N LEU A 210 -2.66 29.17 6.29
CA LEU A 210 -1.73 28.10 6.68
C LEU A 210 -0.74 28.56 7.76
N SER A 211 -0.31 29.81 7.74
CA SER A 211 0.52 30.43 8.78
C SER A 211 -0.18 30.46 10.13
N LYS A 212 -1.48 30.81 10.15
CA LYS A 212 -2.30 30.72 11.36
C LYS A 212 -2.37 29.29 11.88
N LEU A 213 -2.70 28.34 10.99
CA LEU A 213 -2.83 26.93 11.36
C LEU A 213 -1.51 26.35 11.92
N ARG A 214 -0.37 26.69 11.31
CA ARG A 214 0.97 26.30 11.81
C ARG A 214 1.24 26.83 13.21
N ARG A 215 0.89 28.09 13.49
CA ARG A 215 1.07 28.70 14.82
C ARG A 215 0.21 28.01 15.87
N GLU A 216 -1.07 27.76 15.55
CA GLU A 216 -1.99 27.05 16.46
C GLU A 216 -1.50 25.63 16.77
N ALA A 217 -1.08 24.88 15.74
CA ALA A 217 -0.52 23.54 15.92
C ALA A 217 0.75 23.54 16.77
N MET A 218 1.63 24.52 16.59
CA MET A 218 2.84 24.68 17.39
C MET A 218 2.53 25.01 18.86
N GLN A 219 1.60 25.94 19.12
CA GLN A 219 1.18 26.28 20.47
C GLN A 219 0.58 25.08 21.21
N GLU A 220 -0.28 24.31 20.54
CA GLU A 220 -0.86 23.10 21.11
C GLU A 220 0.21 22.04 21.40
N LEU A 221 1.21 21.89 20.54
CA LEU A 221 2.35 21.00 20.77
C LEU A 221 3.18 21.44 21.98
N LEU A 222 3.53 22.73 22.08
CA LEU A 222 4.30 23.28 23.20
C LEU A 222 3.57 23.06 24.53
N LYS A 223 2.26 23.30 24.55
CA LYS A 223 1.40 23.05 25.71
C LYS A 223 1.40 21.57 26.12
N ARG A 224 1.30 20.64 25.17
CA ARG A 224 1.35 19.19 25.44
C ARG A 224 2.70 18.72 25.95
N LEU A 225 3.77 19.35 25.50
CA LEU A 225 5.14 19.02 25.90
C LEU A 225 5.59 19.76 27.17
N ASN A 226 4.72 20.60 27.76
CA ASN A 226 5.01 21.44 28.92
C ASN A 226 6.28 22.30 28.73
N LEU A 227 6.52 22.72 27.49
CA LEU A 227 7.64 23.58 27.14
C LEU A 227 7.19 25.06 27.22
N PRO A 228 8.06 25.97 27.68
CA PRO A 228 7.74 27.39 27.71
C PRO A 228 7.46 27.88 26.28
N GLU A 229 6.46 28.75 26.13
CA GLU A 229 6.24 29.45 24.86
C GLU A 229 7.53 30.20 24.49
N SER A 230 8.01 30.01 23.26
CA SER A 230 9.21 30.73 22.81
C SER A 230 8.92 32.23 22.76
N PRO A 231 9.87 33.08 23.19
CA PRO A 231 9.71 34.53 23.24
C PRO A 231 9.52 35.17 21.86
#